data_AF-A0A0D7E6S8-F1
#
_entry.id   AF-A0A0D7E6S8-F1
#
_cell.length_a   1.000
_cell.length_b   1.000
_cell.length_c   1.000
_cell.angle_alpha   90.00
_cell.angle_beta   90.00
_cell.angle_gamma   90.00
#
_symmetry.space_group_name_H-M   'P 1'
#
loop_
_entity.id
_entity.type
_entity.pdbx_description
1 polymer ?
#
loop_
_entity_poly.entity_id
_entity_poly.type
_entity_poly.pdbx_seq_one_letter_code
_entity_poly.pdbx_strand_id
1 'polypeptide(L)'
;MNTATSTAYSYKVVRQFAIMTVVWGIVGMGLGVFIAAQLAWPFLNLDLPWTSFGRLRPLHTNAVIFAFGGCALFATSYYSVQRTCQTTLFAPKLAAFTFWGWQLVILLAAISLPLGFTSSKEYAELEWPIDILITIVWVAYAVVFFGTLATRKVKHIYVGNWFFGAFILTVAILHIVNNLEIPVSAMKSYSLYAGATDAMVQWWYGHNAVGFFLTAGFLGIMYYFVPKQAERPVYSYRLSIVHFWALITVYIWAGPHHLHYTALPDWAQSLGMVMSLILLAPSWGGMINGMMT
;
A
#
# COMPACT_ATOMS: atom_id res chain seq x y z
N MET A 1 -16.17 -11.58 -35.69
CA MET A 1 -16.20 -10.87 -34.39
C MET A 1 -15.32 -9.65 -34.52
N ASN A 2 -15.90 -8.45 -34.36
CA ASN A 2 -15.21 -7.19 -34.65
C ASN A 2 -14.20 -6.89 -33.52
N THR A 3 -12.95 -7.29 -33.69
CA THR A 3 -11.82 -6.94 -32.80
C THR A 3 -11.38 -5.50 -33.06
N ALA A 4 -12.27 -4.54 -32.87
CA ALA A 4 -11.88 -3.15 -32.85
C ALA A 4 -10.93 -2.96 -31.65
N THR A 5 -9.65 -2.79 -31.94
CA THR A 5 -8.63 -2.42 -30.97
C THR A 5 -9.03 -1.08 -30.36
N SER A 6 -9.54 -1.11 -29.12
CA SER A 6 -9.89 0.11 -28.40
C SER A 6 -8.64 0.95 -28.19
N THR A 7 -8.50 2.01 -28.99
CA THR A 7 -7.45 3.03 -28.84
C THR A 7 -7.78 4.02 -27.71
N ALA A 8 -8.98 3.93 -27.13
CA ALA A 8 -9.40 4.73 -25.98
C ALA A 8 -9.04 4.05 -24.66
N TYR A 9 -8.52 4.85 -23.71
CA TYR A 9 -8.19 4.39 -22.36
C TYR A 9 -9.43 3.89 -21.60
N SER A 10 -9.22 2.89 -20.74
CA SER A 10 -10.25 2.38 -19.84
C SER A 10 -10.32 3.25 -18.59
N TYR A 11 -11.26 4.20 -18.55
CA TYR A 11 -11.48 5.09 -17.40
C TYR A 11 -12.55 4.63 -16.42
N LYS A 12 -13.25 3.53 -16.71
CA LYS A 12 -14.30 3.02 -15.81
C LYS A 12 -13.75 2.71 -14.42
N VAL A 13 -12.70 1.89 -14.36
CA VAL A 13 -12.09 1.43 -13.10
C VAL A 13 -11.40 2.57 -12.37
N VAL A 14 -10.73 3.46 -13.10
CA VAL A 14 -10.13 4.69 -12.54
C VAL A 14 -11.19 5.53 -11.83
N ARG A 15 -12.35 5.75 -12.47
CA ARG A 15 -13.44 6.55 -11.89
C ARG A 15 -14.02 5.90 -10.65
N GLN A 16 -14.24 4.59 -10.69
CA GLN A 16 -14.76 3.83 -9.56
C GLN A 16 -13.83 3.92 -8.34
N PHE A 17 -12.54 3.67 -8.53
CA PHE A 17 -11.57 3.81 -7.45
C PHE A 17 -11.46 5.26 -6.98
N ALA A 18 -11.43 6.26 -7.87
CA ALA A 18 -11.32 7.66 -7.47
C ALA A 18 -12.48 8.11 -6.56
N ILE A 19 -13.72 7.72 -6.88
CA ILE A 19 -14.88 7.99 -6.01
C ILE A 19 -14.73 7.27 -4.67
N MET A 20 -14.34 5.98 -4.69
CA MET A 20 -14.17 5.20 -3.47
C MET A 20 -12.98 5.68 -2.62
N THR A 21 -11.95 6.26 -3.21
CA THR A 21 -10.88 6.95 -2.48
C THR A 21 -11.46 8.06 -1.63
N VAL A 22 -12.33 8.90 -2.17
CA VAL A 22 -12.96 10.00 -1.40
C VAL A 22 -13.85 9.42 -0.30
N VAL A 23 -14.69 8.44 -0.61
CA VAL A 23 -15.57 7.79 0.38
C VAL A 23 -14.77 7.22 1.54
N TRP A 24 -13.74 6.42 1.25
CA TRP A 24 -12.91 5.80 2.28
C TRP A 24 -11.99 6.78 2.99
N GLY A 25 -11.62 7.89 2.35
CA GLY A 25 -10.94 9.01 3.00
C GLY A 25 -11.80 9.61 4.10
N ILE A 26 -13.08 9.89 3.80
CA ILE A 26 -14.03 10.41 4.78
C ILE A 26 -14.24 9.41 5.92
N VAL A 27 -14.49 8.13 5.60
CA VAL A 27 -14.72 7.08 6.62
C VAL A 27 -13.48 6.88 7.50
N GLY A 28 -12.31 6.70 6.90
CA GLY A 28 -11.06 6.43 7.62
C GLY A 28 -10.64 7.62 8.51
N MET A 29 -10.67 8.84 7.98
CA MET A 29 -10.32 10.03 8.76
C MET A 29 -11.40 10.36 9.80
N GLY A 30 -12.68 10.14 9.50
CA GLY A 30 -13.78 10.28 10.45
C GLY A 30 -13.64 9.32 11.64
N LEU A 31 -13.29 8.05 11.38
CA LEU A 31 -12.91 7.10 12.44
C LEU A 31 -11.70 7.59 13.23
N GLY A 32 -10.70 8.18 12.56
CA GLY A 32 -9.53 8.77 13.20
C GLY A 32 -9.90 9.86 14.21
N VAL A 33 -10.80 10.78 13.82
CA VAL A 33 -11.33 11.81 14.73
C VAL A 33 -12.10 11.18 15.89
N PHE A 34 -12.92 10.16 15.62
CA PHE A 34 -13.70 9.49 16.65
C PHE A 34 -12.82 8.78 17.70
N ILE A 35 -11.84 7.98 17.28
CA ILE A 35 -10.93 7.29 18.22
C ILE A 35 -9.99 8.28 18.92
N ALA A 36 -9.64 9.40 18.30
CA ALA A 36 -8.93 10.49 18.99
C ALA A 36 -9.81 11.12 20.09
N ALA A 37 -11.10 11.32 19.82
CA ALA A 37 -12.05 11.79 20.83
C ALA A 37 -12.23 10.77 21.96
N GLN A 38 -12.17 9.45 21.70
CA GLN A 38 -12.19 8.43 22.76
C GLN A 38 -10.98 8.51 23.70
N LEU A 39 -9.81 8.90 23.21
CA LEU A 39 -8.63 9.14 24.05
C LEU A 39 -8.80 10.40 24.93
N ALA A 40 -9.48 11.42 24.43
CA ALA A 40 -9.78 12.63 25.18
C ALA A 40 -10.93 12.43 26.19
N TRP A 41 -11.97 11.71 25.78
CA TRP A 41 -13.21 11.48 26.51
C TRP A 41 -13.63 10.01 26.45
N PRO A 42 -13.19 9.18 27.42
CA PRO A 42 -13.39 7.73 27.37
C PRO A 42 -14.84 7.26 27.34
N PHE A 43 -15.83 8.08 27.75
CA PHE A 43 -17.25 7.71 27.67
C PHE A 43 -17.72 7.44 26.22
N LEU A 44 -17.00 7.96 25.21
CA LEU A 44 -17.25 7.69 23.80
C LEU A 44 -16.94 6.23 23.39
N ASN A 45 -16.44 5.39 24.29
CA ASN A 45 -16.37 3.93 24.09
C ASN A 45 -17.76 3.27 24.16
N LEU A 46 -18.75 3.94 24.79
CA LEU A 46 -20.16 3.52 24.90
C LEU A 46 -20.39 2.19 25.64
N ASP A 47 -19.38 1.66 26.35
CA ASP A 47 -19.41 0.35 26.99
C ASP A 47 -19.85 -0.80 26.06
N LEU A 48 -19.62 -0.66 24.76
CA LEU A 48 -19.90 -1.66 23.73
C LEU A 48 -18.59 -2.21 23.16
N PRO A 49 -18.46 -3.53 22.96
CA PRO A 49 -17.21 -4.12 22.52
C PRO A 49 -16.80 -3.64 21.13
N TRP A 50 -17.74 -3.52 20.19
CA TRP A 50 -17.50 -3.12 18.79
C TRP A 50 -17.25 -1.61 18.60
N THR A 51 -17.53 -0.76 19.58
CA THR A 51 -17.17 0.67 19.55
C THR A 51 -15.98 1.00 20.42
N SER A 52 -15.42 0.06 21.17
CA SER A 52 -14.24 0.30 22.00
C SER A 52 -13.01 0.70 21.17
N PHE A 53 -12.19 1.59 21.71
CA PHE A 53 -10.97 2.09 21.08
C PHE A 53 -10.07 0.96 20.57
N GLY A 54 -9.90 -0.10 21.36
CA GLY A 54 -9.06 -1.24 21.01
C GLY A 54 -9.46 -1.95 19.71
N ARG A 55 -10.77 -1.97 19.38
CA ARG A 55 -11.27 -2.57 18.13
C ARG A 55 -11.38 -1.57 16.99
N LEU A 56 -11.69 -0.31 17.29
CA LEU A 56 -11.81 0.73 16.27
C LEU A 56 -10.46 1.26 15.77
N ARG A 57 -9.40 1.20 16.59
CA ARG A 57 -8.04 1.59 16.18
C ARG A 57 -7.57 0.83 14.94
N PRO A 58 -7.55 -0.52 14.89
CA PRO A 58 -7.12 -1.22 13.68
C PRO A 58 -8.09 -1.00 12.51
N LEU A 59 -9.38 -0.74 12.76
CA LEU A 59 -10.32 -0.37 11.69
C LEU A 59 -9.95 0.98 11.07
N HIS A 60 -9.65 2.00 11.89
CA HIS A 60 -9.15 3.29 11.41
C HIS A 60 -7.89 3.10 10.57
N THR A 61 -6.90 2.36 11.09
CA THR A 61 -5.63 2.08 10.40
C THR A 61 -5.86 1.43 9.04
N ASN A 62 -6.66 0.36 8.97
CA ASN A 62 -6.93 -0.34 7.72
C ASN A 62 -7.74 0.52 6.74
N ALA A 63 -8.72 1.27 7.23
CA ALA A 63 -9.51 2.18 6.40
C ALA A 63 -8.67 3.32 5.82
N VAL A 64 -7.77 3.92 6.60
CA VAL A 64 -6.96 5.05 6.11
C VAL A 64 -5.82 4.58 5.20
N ILE A 65 -5.18 3.45 5.48
CA ILE A 65 -4.07 2.95 4.67
C ILE A 65 -4.58 2.18 3.44
N PHE A 66 -5.32 1.09 3.65
CA PHE A 66 -5.66 0.17 2.56
C PHE A 66 -6.95 0.57 1.83
N ALA A 67 -7.92 1.16 2.51
CA ALA A 67 -9.12 1.66 1.82
C ALA A 67 -8.85 3.00 1.11
N PHE A 68 -8.54 4.06 1.85
CA PHE A 68 -8.21 5.37 1.27
C PHE A 68 -6.93 5.33 0.44
N GLY A 69 -5.79 5.01 1.06
CA GLY A 69 -4.49 4.98 0.37
C GLY A 69 -4.47 3.93 -0.75
N GLY A 70 -5.06 2.76 -0.54
CA GLY A 70 -5.14 1.72 -1.57
C GLY A 70 -5.99 2.12 -2.76
N CYS A 71 -7.21 2.64 -2.54
CA CYS A 71 -8.03 3.14 -3.66
C CYS A 71 -7.33 4.29 -4.39
N ALA A 72 -6.62 5.17 -3.68
CA ALA A 72 -5.81 6.21 -4.29
C ALA A 72 -4.74 5.61 -5.22
N LEU A 73 -3.98 4.61 -4.76
CA LEU A 73 -2.97 3.92 -5.56
C LEU A 73 -3.56 3.19 -6.77
N PHE A 74 -4.70 2.51 -6.62
CA PHE A 74 -5.38 1.84 -7.74
C PHE A 74 -5.86 2.85 -8.80
N ALA A 75 -6.54 3.92 -8.39
CA ALA A 75 -7.02 4.94 -9.32
C ALA A 75 -5.86 5.58 -10.08
N THR A 76 -4.83 5.99 -9.33
CA THR A 76 -3.70 6.74 -9.88
C THR A 76 -2.78 5.87 -10.73
N SER A 77 -2.50 4.63 -10.33
CA SER A 77 -1.66 3.72 -11.11
C SER A 77 -2.34 3.34 -12.43
N TYR A 78 -3.63 2.98 -12.40
CA TYR A 78 -4.40 2.63 -13.61
C TYR A 78 -4.58 3.81 -14.56
N TYR A 79 -4.68 5.03 -14.04
CA TYR A 79 -4.68 6.22 -14.87
C TYR A 79 -3.29 6.50 -15.47
N SER A 80 -2.26 6.53 -14.61
CA SER A 80 -0.89 6.89 -14.97
C SER A 80 -0.28 5.89 -15.95
N VAL A 81 -0.36 4.59 -15.68
CA VAL A 81 0.27 3.55 -16.50
C VAL A 81 -0.26 3.53 -17.92
N GLN A 82 -1.58 3.69 -18.08
CA GLN A 82 -2.20 3.77 -19.41
C GLN A 82 -1.63 4.93 -20.23
N ARG A 83 -1.50 6.11 -19.62
CA ARG A 83 -1.11 7.34 -20.30
C ARG A 83 0.39 7.42 -20.56
N THR A 84 1.20 6.95 -19.61
CA THR A 84 2.66 6.91 -19.73
C THR A 84 3.12 5.82 -20.72
N CYS A 85 2.33 4.76 -20.91
CA CYS A 85 2.59 3.71 -21.89
C CYS A 85 1.83 3.88 -23.22
N GLN A 86 0.87 4.79 -23.26
CA GLN A 86 -0.01 5.09 -24.40
C GLN A 86 -0.83 3.89 -24.89
N THR A 87 -1.31 3.09 -23.95
CA THR A 87 -2.15 1.91 -24.20
C THR A 87 -3.30 1.82 -23.21
N THR A 88 -4.39 1.20 -23.65
CA THR A 88 -5.50 0.81 -22.78
C THR A 88 -5.02 -0.22 -21.75
N LEU A 89 -5.61 -0.22 -20.54
CA LEU A 89 -5.31 -1.22 -19.51
C LEU A 89 -5.38 -2.63 -20.07
N PHE A 90 -4.36 -3.41 -19.78
CA PHE A 90 -4.37 -4.85 -20.02
C PHE A 90 -5.46 -5.52 -19.19
N ALA A 91 -6.14 -6.50 -19.80
CA ALA A 91 -7.22 -7.26 -19.17
C ALA A 91 -8.23 -6.37 -18.37
N PRO A 92 -8.99 -5.46 -19.03
CA PRO A 92 -9.82 -4.47 -18.32
C PRO A 92 -10.93 -5.09 -17.45
N LYS A 93 -11.36 -6.33 -17.74
CA LYS A 93 -12.26 -7.10 -16.88
C LYS A 93 -11.57 -7.55 -15.58
N LEU A 94 -10.29 -7.91 -15.65
CA LEU A 94 -9.48 -8.24 -14.47
C LEU A 94 -9.24 -6.98 -13.62
N ALA A 95 -9.09 -5.82 -14.24
CA ALA A 95 -9.06 -4.53 -13.51
C ALA A 95 -10.41 -4.21 -12.83
N ALA A 96 -11.54 -4.62 -13.41
CA ALA A 96 -12.83 -4.50 -12.73
C ALA A 96 -12.96 -5.50 -11.56
N PHE A 97 -12.38 -6.69 -11.69
CA PHE A 97 -12.28 -7.65 -10.59
C PHE A 97 -11.43 -7.08 -9.43
N THR A 98 -10.31 -6.43 -9.70
CA THR A 98 -9.50 -5.82 -8.63
C THR A 98 -10.27 -4.73 -7.90
N PHE A 99 -11.11 -3.96 -8.59
CA PHE A 99 -12.02 -3.02 -7.94
C PHE A 99 -12.98 -3.72 -6.96
N TRP A 100 -13.83 -4.63 -7.44
CA TRP A 100 -14.82 -5.26 -6.56
C TRP A 100 -14.19 -6.12 -5.48
N GLY A 101 -13.09 -6.81 -5.79
CA GLY A 101 -12.31 -7.57 -4.83
C GLY A 101 -11.74 -6.68 -3.72
N TRP A 102 -11.19 -5.52 -4.08
CA TRP A 102 -10.67 -4.57 -3.08
C TRP A 102 -11.78 -3.96 -2.23
N GLN A 103 -12.92 -3.60 -2.83
CA GLN A 103 -14.08 -3.14 -2.06
C GLN A 103 -14.58 -4.21 -1.08
N LEU A 104 -14.56 -5.48 -1.49
CA LEU A 104 -14.93 -6.60 -0.62
C LEU A 104 -13.94 -6.77 0.54
N VAL A 105 -12.62 -6.66 0.29
CA VAL A 105 -11.60 -6.66 1.35
C VAL A 105 -11.89 -5.57 2.39
N ILE A 106 -12.15 -4.35 1.95
CA ILE A 106 -12.40 -3.22 2.84
C ILE A 106 -13.70 -3.43 3.65
N LEU A 107 -14.74 -3.93 3.00
CA LEU A 107 -16.01 -4.22 3.67
C LEU A 107 -15.85 -5.35 4.70
N LEU A 108 -15.06 -6.38 4.38
CA LEU A 108 -14.72 -7.44 5.33
C LEU A 108 -13.94 -6.90 6.51
N ALA A 109 -12.98 -5.97 6.31
CA ALA A 109 -12.29 -5.29 7.42
C ALA A 109 -13.25 -4.49 8.31
N ALA A 110 -14.20 -3.76 7.70
CA ALA A 110 -15.22 -2.98 8.41
C ALA A 110 -16.14 -3.83 9.29
N ILE A 111 -16.34 -5.09 8.91
CA ILE A 111 -17.11 -6.06 9.70
C ILE A 111 -16.19 -6.75 10.71
N SER A 112 -15.09 -7.36 10.26
CA SER A 112 -14.30 -8.29 11.06
C SER A 112 -13.63 -7.63 12.27
N LEU A 113 -13.08 -6.43 12.09
CA LEU A 113 -12.28 -5.76 13.12
C LEU A 113 -13.13 -5.31 14.32
N PRO A 114 -14.30 -4.64 14.15
CA PRO A 114 -15.21 -4.37 15.27
C PRO A 114 -15.76 -5.64 15.94
N LEU A 115 -15.94 -6.73 15.19
CA LEU A 115 -16.31 -8.02 15.77
C LEU A 115 -15.18 -8.66 16.60
N GLY A 116 -13.94 -8.19 16.47
CA GLY A 116 -12.78 -8.60 17.26
C GLY A 116 -11.90 -9.65 16.59
N PHE A 117 -12.13 -9.94 15.31
CA PHE A 117 -11.28 -10.84 14.53
C PHE A 117 -10.04 -10.09 14.08
N THR A 118 -8.94 -10.34 14.78
CA THR A 118 -7.65 -9.75 14.45
C THR A 118 -6.48 -10.69 14.72
N SER A 119 -5.48 -10.63 13.84
CA SER A 119 -4.16 -11.26 14.02
C SER A 119 -3.31 -10.58 15.10
N SER A 120 -3.71 -9.38 15.55
CA SER A 120 -2.95 -8.47 16.44
C SER A 120 -1.65 -7.89 15.86
N LYS A 121 -1.33 -8.20 14.59
CA LYS A 121 -0.18 -7.65 13.87
C LYS A 121 -0.53 -6.30 13.24
N GLU A 122 0.18 -5.24 13.61
CA GLU A 122 -0.10 -3.90 13.07
C GLU A 122 0.01 -3.86 11.54
N TYR A 123 -0.97 -3.22 10.90
CA TYR A 123 -1.15 -3.16 9.44
C TYR A 123 -1.42 -4.51 8.76
N ALA A 124 -1.45 -5.61 9.50
CA ALA A 124 -1.75 -6.96 9.01
C ALA A 124 -2.85 -7.61 9.87
N GLU A 125 -3.80 -6.79 10.37
CA GLU A 125 -4.74 -7.21 11.40
C GLU A 125 -5.81 -8.17 10.92
N LEU A 126 -6.07 -8.23 9.62
CA LEU A 126 -7.11 -9.06 9.04
C LEU A 126 -6.73 -10.54 9.15
N GLU A 127 -7.73 -11.41 9.28
CA GLU A 127 -7.52 -12.85 9.46
C GLU A 127 -7.32 -13.57 8.12
N TRP A 128 -6.74 -14.77 8.19
CA TRP A 128 -6.26 -15.57 7.06
C TRP A 128 -7.18 -15.67 5.83
N PRO A 129 -8.54 -15.76 5.92
CA PRO A 129 -9.36 -15.83 4.71
C PRO A 129 -9.31 -14.52 3.92
N ILE A 130 -9.21 -13.40 4.64
CA ILE A 130 -9.13 -12.06 4.04
C ILE A 130 -7.73 -11.86 3.45
N ASP A 131 -6.69 -12.40 4.08
CA ASP A 131 -5.33 -12.35 3.53
C ASP A 131 -5.17 -13.11 2.21
N ILE A 132 -5.86 -14.25 2.08
CA ILE A 132 -5.94 -14.98 0.82
C ILE A 132 -6.66 -14.14 -0.24
N LEU A 133 -7.80 -13.52 0.12
CA LEU A 133 -8.53 -12.65 -0.80
C LEU A 133 -7.66 -11.47 -1.27
N ILE A 134 -6.96 -10.81 -0.35
CA ILE A 134 -6.00 -9.74 -0.65
C ILE A 134 -4.96 -10.26 -1.63
N THR A 135 -4.35 -11.42 -1.37
CA THR A 135 -3.33 -12.01 -2.25
C THR A 135 -3.87 -12.22 -3.66
N ILE A 136 -5.07 -12.77 -3.82
CA ILE A 136 -5.69 -13.00 -5.13
C ILE A 136 -5.95 -11.67 -5.86
N VAL A 137 -6.51 -10.68 -5.17
CA VAL A 137 -6.78 -9.35 -5.73
C VAL A 137 -5.48 -8.66 -6.13
N TRP A 138 -4.44 -8.79 -5.32
CA TRP A 138 -3.13 -8.18 -5.57
C TRP A 138 -2.39 -8.83 -6.73
N VAL A 139 -2.46 -10.16 -6.87
CA VAL A 139 -1.94 -10.87 -8.05
C VAL A 139 -2.66 -10.41 -9.32
N ALA A 140 -4.00 -10.30 -9.27
CA ALA A 140 -4.77 -9.76 -10.40
C ALA A 140 -4.35 -8.32 -10.74
N TYR A 141 -4.10 -7.48 -9.72
CA TYR A 141 -3.59 -6.13 -9.91
C TYR A 141 -2.22 -6.10 -10.57
N ALA A 142 -1.28 -6.93 -10.10
CA ALA A 142 0.04 -7.06 -10.67
C ALA A 142 -0.03 -7.48 -12.15
N VAL A 143 -0.84 -8.48 -12.48
CA VAL A 143 -1.05 -8.92 -13.87
C VAL A 143 -1.57 -7.78 -14.75
N VAL A 144 -2.57 -7.01 -14.28
CA VAL A 144 -3.09 -5.86 -15.01
C VAL A 144 -2.02 -4.79 -15.22
N PHE A 145 -1.30 -4.41 -14.17
CA PHE A 145 -0.31 -3.34 -14.22
C PHE A 145 0.88 -3.71 -15.11
N PHE A 146 1.53 -4.84 -14.84
CA PHE A 146 2.69 -5.29 -15.60
C PHE A 146 2.33 -5.72 -17.02
N GLY A 147 1.13 -6.27 -17.25
CA GLY A 147 0.64 -6.53 -18.60
C GLY A 147 0.40 -5.24 -19.41
N THR A 148 -0.01 -4.15 -18.74
CA THR A 148 -0.13 -2.83 -19.40
C THR A 148 1.26 -2.29 -19.77
N LEU A 149 2.27 -2.45 -18.89
CA LEU A 149 3.66 -2.12 -19.21
C LEU A 149 4.23 -2.96 -20.36
N ALA A 150 3.88 -4.24 -20.43
CA ALA A 150 4.35 -5.16 -21.46
C ALA A 150 3.80 -4.82 -22.85
N THR A 151 2.62 -4.20 -22.91
CA THR A 151 1.95 -3.80 -24.17
C THR A 151 2.19 -2.34 -24.55
N ARG A 152 3.09 -1.63 -23.86
CA ARG A 152 3.38 -0.21 -24.09
C ARG A 152 3.82 0.09 -25.54
N LYS A 153 3.58 1.32 -25.99
CA LYS A 153 4.05 1.81 -27.31
C LYS A 153 5.45 2.39 -27.27
N VAL A 154 5.80 3.06 -26.18
CA VAL A 154 7.11 3.72 -26.02
C VAL A 154 8.19 2.73 -25.60
N LYS A 155 9.43 2.87 -26.10
CA LYS A 155 10.53 1.96 -25.75
C LYS A 155 10.88 2.01 -24.26
N HIS A 156 10.95 3.21 -23.68
CA HIS A 156 11.29 3.41 -22.28
C HIS A 156 10.07 3.30 -21.36
N ILE A 157 10.28 2.78 -20.15
CA ILE A 157 9.28 2.80 -19.09
C ILE A 157 9.52 4.04 -18.23
N TYR A 158 8.46 4.83 -18.02
CA TYR A 158 8.53 6.04 -17.21
C TYR A 158 8.87 5.73 -15.74
N VAL A 159 9.65 6.60 -15.09
CA VAL A 159 10.13 6.39 -13.71
C VAL A 159 9.01 6.24 -12.68
N GLY A 160 7.87 6.92 -12.87
CA GLY A 160 6.70 6.72 -12.02
C GLY A 160 6.20 5.26 -12.03
N ASN A 161 6.37 4.54 -13.14
CA ASN A 161 6.02 3.12 -13.22
C ASN A 161 7.09 2.20 -12.60
N TRP A 162 8.33 2.67 -12.41
CA TRP A 162 9.33 1.92 -11.64
C TRP A 162 8.90 1.88 -10.18
N PHE A 163 8.50 3.03 -9.65
CA PHE A 163 7.94 3.17 -8.30
C PHE A 163 6.68 2.33 -8.11
N PHE A 164 5.69 2.45 -9.00
CA PHE A 164 4.49 1.61 -8.91
C PHE A 164 4.81 0.11 -9.04
N GLY A 165 5.68 -0.28 -9.98
CA GLY A 165 6.05 -1.68 -10.17
C GLY A 165 6.75 -2.27 -8.94
N ALA A 166 7.69 -1.53 -8.35
CA ALA A 166 8.39 -1.96 -7.16
C ALA A 166 7.47 -2.02 -5.94
N PHE A 167 6.57 -1.04 -5.79
CA PHE A 167 5.49 -1.06 -4.81
C PHE A 167 4.67 -2.35 -4.90
N ILE A 168 4.16 -2.68 -6.09
CA ILE A 168 3.29 -3.84 -6.30
C ILE A 168 3.99 -5.13 -5.91
N LEU A 169 5.23 -5.32 -6.39
CA LEU A 169 5.99 -6.55 -6.16
C LEU A 169 6.37 -6.71 -4.69
N THR A 170 6.95 -5.67 -4.09
CA THR A 170 7.37 -5.75 -2.69
C THR A 170 6.18 -5.93 -1.78
N VAL A 171 5.09 -5.18 -1.94
CA VAL A 171 3.88 -5.36 -1.09
C VAL A 171 3.33 -6.78 -1.17
N ALA A 172 3.36 -7.43 -2.35
CA ALA A 172 2.97 -8.82 -2.46
C ALA A 172 3.85 -9.76 -1.62
N ILE A 173 5.18 -9.57 -1.69
CA ILE A 173 6.16 -10.34 -0.91
C ILE A 173 5.96 -10.10 0.59
N LEU A 174 5.82 -8.83 1.01
CA LEU A 174 5.59 -8.45 2.39
C LEU A 174 4.33 -9.13 2.94
N HIS A 175 3.21 -8.99 2.24
CA HIS A 175 1.91 -9.55 2.63
C HIS A 175 1.99 -11.06 2.80
N ILE A 176 2.54 -11.77 1.82
CA ILE A 176 2.63 -13.24 1.89
C ILE A 176 3.50 -13.70 3.05
N VAL A 177 4.66 -13.07 3.26
CA VAL A 177 5.62 -13.50 4.29
C VAL A 177 5.10 -13.20 5.71
N ASN A 178 4.60 -12.00 5.98
CA ASN A 178 4.16 -11.65 7.33
C ASN A 178 2.88 -12.37 7.76
N ASN A 179 2.05 -12.77 6.79
CA ASN A 179 0.77 -13.43 7.01
C ASN A 179 0.89 -14.95 6.77
N LEU A 180 2.09 -15.52 6.92
CA LEU A 180 2.23 -16.96 7.11
C LEU A 180 1.73 -17.31 8.51
N GLU A 181 0.63 -18.04 8.57
CA GLU A 181 -0.05 -18.36 9.82
C GLU A 181 -0.81 -19.68 9.69
N ILE A 182 -0.95 -20.38 10.82
CA ILE A 182 -1.69 -21.65 10.90
C ILE A 182 -3.15 -21.34 11.24
N PRO A 183 -4.11 -21.63 10.35
CA PRO A 183 -5.53 -21.47 10.65
C PRO A 183 -5.98 -22.44 11.75
N VAL A 184 -6.69 -21.92 12.74
CA VAL A 184 -7.31 -22.70 13.83
C VAL A 184 -8.82 -22.78 13.65
N SER A 185 -9.44 -21.69 13.17
CA SER A 185 -10.88 -21.64 12.88
C SER A 185 -11.15 -20.70 11.70
N ALA A 186 -12.43 -20.51 11.35
CA ALA A 186 -12.83 -19.68 10.21
C ALA A 186 -12.25 -18.25 10.22
N MET A 187 -12.13 -17.63 11.40
CA MET A 187 -11.57 -16.27 11.57
C MET A 187 -10.57 -16.26 12.74
N LYS A 188 -9.77 -17.32 12.86
CA LYS A 188 -8.68 -17.35 13.84
C LYS A 188 -7.49 -18.15 13.31
N SER A 189 -6.31 -17.55 13.41
CA SER A 189 -5.01 -18.14 13.11
C SER A 189 -3.98 -17.82 14.21
N TYR A 190 -2.82 -18.48 14.13
CA TYR A 190 -1.61 -18.10 14.86
C TYR A 190 -0.45 -17.88 13.89
N SER A 191 0.31 -16.81 14.09
CA SER A 191 1.53 -16.50 13.33
C SER A 191 2.47 -17.71 13.27
N LEU A 192 3.10 -17.93 12.10
CA LEU A 192 4.13 -18.95 11.94
C LEU A 192 5.38 -18.64 12.80
N TYR A 193 5.56 -17.37 13.17
CA TYR A 193 6.70 -16.90 13.95
C TYR A 193 6.30 -16.58 15.40
N ALA A 194 7.29 -16.48 16.29
CA ALA A 194 7.09 -16.02 17.67
C ALA A 194 8.26 -15.13 18.14
N GLY A 195 8.04 -14.39 19.23
CA GLY A 195 9.08 -13.64 19.94
C GLY A 195 9.81 -12.60 19.08
N ALA A 196 11.13 -12.49 19.24
CA ALA A 196 11.95 -11.52 18.52
C ALA A 196 11.92 -11.73 16.99
N THR A 197 11.75 -12.97 16.52
CA THR A 197 11.62 -13.28 15.10
C THR A 197 10.30 -12.74 14.54
N ASP A 198 9.18 -12.96 15.25
CA ASP A 198 7.88 -12.43 14.83
C ASP A 198 7.89 -10.89 14.84
N ALA A 199 8.53 -10.29 15.83
CA ALA A 199 8.73 -8.85 15.89
C ALA A 199 9.54 -8.33 14.68
N MET A 200 10.63 -9.02 14.31
CA MET A 200 11.45 -8.62 13.16
C MET A 200 10.66 -8.72 11.85
N VAL A 201 9.98 -9.86 11.61
CA VAL A 201 9.14 -10.04 10.41
C VAL A 201 8.02 -9.00 10.39
N GLN A 202 7.38 -8.75 11.54
CA GLN A 202 6.32 -7.76 11.70
C GLN A 202 6.78 -6.35 11.33
N TRP A 203 7.97 -5.92 11.76
CA TRP A 203 8.43 -4.55 11.48
C TRP A 203 9.21 -4.42 10.19
N TRP A 204 9.79 -5.49 9.66
CA TRP A 204 10.16 -5.57 8.26
C TRP A 204 8.91 -5.37 7.38
N TYR A 205 7.80 -6.03 7.69
CA TYR A 205 6.52 -5.82 7.03
C TYR A 205 6.00 -4.39 7.23
N GLY A 206 5.80 -3.97 8.48
CA GLY A 206 5.13 -2.72 8.81
C GLY A 206 5.87 -1.49 8.29
N HIS A 207 7.21 -1.48 8.40
CA HIS A 207 8.00 -0.39 7.84
C HIS A 207 7.95 -0.37 6.31
N ASN A 208 8.06 -1.53 5.67
CA ASN A 208 8.01 -1.59 4.21
C ASN A 208 6.57 -1.46 3.66
N ALA A 209 5.53 -1.64 4.48
CA ALA A 209 4.18 -1.25 4.15
C ALA A 209 4.13 0.28 3.95
N VAL A 210 4.60 1.07 4.91
CA VAL A 210 4.69 2.54 4.70
C VAL A 210 5.72 2.91 3.63
N GLY A 211 6.81 2.17 3.50
CA GLY A 211 7.87 2.44 2.53
C GLY A 211 7.50 2.18 1.08
N PHE A 212 6.72 1.14 0.81
CA PHE A 212 6.37 0.77 -0.55
C PHE A 212 4.94 1.17 -0.89
N PHE A 213 3.99 0.93 0.02
CA PHE A 213 2.60 1.33 -0.20
C PHE A 213 2.45 2.84 -0.10
N LEU A 214 2.91 3.47 0.99
CA LEU A 214 2.69 4.90 1.26
C LEU A 214 3.80 5.83 0.78
N THR A 215 5.00 5.32 0.48
CA THR A 215 6.11 6.13 -0.05
C THR A 215 6.36 5.82 -1.52
N ALA A 216 6.79 4.59 -1.89
CA ALA A 216 7.10 4.28 -3.29
C ALA A 216 5.88 4.45 -4.21
N GLY A 217 4.73 3.88 -3.85
CA GLY A 217 3.49 4.02 -4.62
C GLY A 217 3.09 5.49 -4.81
N PHE A 218 3.17 6.30 -3.74
CA PHE A 218 2.85 7.73 -3.79
C PHE A 218 3.92 8.57 -4.50
N LEU A 219 5.18 8.17 -4.50
CA LEU A 219 6.20 8.75 -5.39
C LEU A 219 5.85 8.47 -6.85
N GLY A 220 5.30 7.30 -7.18
CA GLY A 220 4.73 7.02 -8.50
C GLY A 220 3.61 8.00 -8.90
N ILE A 221 2.74 8.35 -7.93
CA ILE A 221 1.71 9.39 -8.10
C ILE A 221 2.37 10.75 -8.35
N MET A 222 3.29 11.17 -7.47
CA MET A 222 4.01 12.45 -7.58
C MET A 222 4.68 12.58 -8.95
N TYR A 223 5.41 11.56 -9.38
CA TYR A 223 6.11 11.55 -10.66
C TYR A 223 5.17 11.73 -11.84
N TYR A 224 3.93 11.22 -11.80
CA TYR A 224 2.99 11.50 -12.87
C TYR A 224 2.37 12.90 -12.73
N PHE A 225 1.80 13.21 -11.56
CA PHE A 225 0.91 14.35 -11.40
C PHE A 225 1.63 15.68 -11.24
N VAL A 226 2.81 15.75 -10.61
CA VAL A 226 3.57 16.99 -10.47
C VAL A 226 3.96 17.59 -11.82
N PRO A 227 4.74 16.90 -12.69
CA PRO A 227 5.08 17.46 -14.00
C PRO A 227 3.85 17.63 -14.89
N LYS A 228 2.83 16.77 -14.75
CA LYS A 228 1.62 16.88 -15.57
C LYS A 228 0.78 18.11 -15.22
N GLN A 229 0.70 18.45 -13.94
CA GLN A 229 -0.05 19.61 -13.44
C GLN A 229 0.75 20.91 -13.59
N ALA A 230 2.06 20.86 -13.38
CA ALA A 230 2.94 22.01 -13.56
C ALA A 230 3.23 22.33 -15.04
N GLU A 231 2.94 21.37 -15.94
CA GLU A 231 3.30 21.43 -17.36
C GLU A 231 4.82 21.67 -17.56
N ARG A 232 5.62 21.11 -16.66
CA ARG A 232 7.09 21.18 -16.67
C ARG A 232 7.71 19.81 -16.88
N PRO A 233 8.87 19.73 -17.54
CA PRO A 233 9.64 18.49 -17.60
C PRO A 233 10.20 18.15 -16.20
N VAL A 234 10.29 16.86 -15.88
CA VAL A 234 10.93 16.42 -14.64
C VAL A 234 12.36 16.94 -14.56
N TYR A 235 12.73 17.54 -13.44
CA TYR A 235 14.01 18.22 -13.22
C TYR A 235 15.24 17.35 -13.54
N SER A 236 15.46 16.25 -12.80
CA SER A 236 16.70 15.45 -12.92
C SER A 236 16.40 13.96 -13.08
N TYR A 237 16.56 13.48 -14.31
CA TYR A 237 16.44 12.05 -14.62
C TYR A 237 17.51 11.20 -13.91
N ARG A 238 18.74 11.71 -13.75
CA ARG A 238 19.79 11.00 -13.01
C ARG A 238 19.43 10.85 -11.53
N LEU A 239 18.84 11.89 -10.93
CA LEU A 239 18.32 11.80 -9.56
C LEU A 239 17.17 10.80 -9.48
N SER A 240 16.30 10.72 -10.49
CA SER A 240 15.27 9.68 -10.56
C SER A 240 15.86 8.28 -10.45
N ILE A 241 16.98 8.00 -11.14
CA ILE A 241 17.66 6.69 -11.09
C ILE A 241 18.25 6.46 -9.70
N VAL A 242 19.08 7.38 -9.21
CA VAL A 242 19.83 7.20 -7.95
C VAL A 242 18.86 7.08 -6.79
N HIS A 243 17.89 7.99 -6.67
CA HIS A 243 16.97 7.97 -5.56
C HIS A 243 16.04 6.74 -5.64
N PHE A 244 15.62 6.31 -6.83
CA PHE A 244 14.82 5.08 -6.96
C PHE A 244 15.57 3.86 -6.43
N TRP A 245 16.77 3.58 -6.94
CA TRP A 245 17.50 2.36 -6.57
C TRP A 245 18.00 2.38 -5.14
N ALA A 246 18.49 3.53 -4.66
CA ALA A 246 18.90 3.66 -3.28
C ALA A 246 17.70 3.53 -2.34
N LEU A 247 16.55 4.17 -2.64
CA LEU A 247 15.34 4.03 -1.84
C LEU A 247 14.91 2.57 -1.78
N ILE A 248 14.69 1.93 -2.93
CA ILE A 248 14.07 0.61 -3.01
C ILE A 248 14.92 -0.49 -2.37
N THR A 249 16.23 -0.29 -2.30
CA THR A 249 17.16 -1.23 -1.67
C THR A 249 17.30 -0.97 -0.17
N VAL A 250 17.49 0.29 0.22
CA VAL A 250 17.78 0.66 1.62
C VAL A 250 16.54 0.55 2.50
N TYR A 251 15.35 0.88 1.98
CA TYR A 251 14.10 0.87 2.78
C TYR A 251 13.83 -0.48 3.43
N ILE A 252 14.16 -1.59 2.74
CA ILE A 252 13.97 -2.95 3.22
C ILE A 252 14.63 -3.18 4.59
N TRP A 253 15.78 -2.55 4.83
CA TRP A 253 16.57 -2.74 6.04
C TRP A 253 16.11 -1.92 7.24
N ALA A 254 15.23 -0.95 7.05
CA ALA A 254 14.88 -0.02 8.11
C ALA A 254 13.87 -0.59 9.13
N GLY A 255 13.36 -1.82 8.93
CA GLY A 255 12.44 -2.47 9.87
C GLY A 255 12.87 -2.45 11.35
N PRO A 256 14.12 -2.82 11.72
CA PRO A 256 14.56 -2.87 13.11
C PRO A 256 14.57 -1.54 13.87
N HIS A 257 14.39 -0.38 13.20
CA HIS A 257 14.29 0.91 13.90
C HIS A 257 13.05 1.01 14.81
N HIS A 258 12.05 0.15 14.61
CA HIS A 258 10.88 0.02 15.47
C HIS A 258 11.19 -0.79 16.75
N LEU A 259 12.35 -1.44 16.79
CA LEU A 259 12.72 -2.44 17.79
C LEU A 259 13.98 -2.05 18.57
N HIS A 260 14.26 -0.75 18.65
CA HIS A 260 15.35 -0.23 19.45
C HIS A 260 15.14 -0.48 20.95
N TYR A 261 16.22 -0.94 21.61
CA TYR A 261 16.22 -1.30 23.03
C TYR A 261 15.14 -2.31 23.41
N THR A 262 14.85 -3.26 22.50
CA THR A 262 13.95 -4.39 22.74
C THR A 262 14.73 -5.70 22.89
N ALA A 263 14.02 -6.83 22.94
CA ALA A 263 14.63 -8.16 22.92
C ALA A 263 15.23 -8.57 21.56
N LEU A 264 15.09 -7.75 20.51
CA LEU A 264 15.75 -8.00 19.23
C LEU A 264 17.28 -7.83 19.39
N PRO A 265 18.12 -8.71 18.81
CA PRO A 265 19.57 -8.59 18.92
C PRO A 265 20.14 -7.23 18.48
N ASP A 266 21.12 -6.71 19.22
CA ASP A 266 21.72 -5.37 18.99
C ASP A 266 22.27 -5.18 17.58
N TRP A 267 22.80 -6.23 16.95
CA TRP A 267 23.33 -6.15 15.59
C TRP A 267 22.22 -5.81 14.57
N ALA A 268 21.01 -6.37 14.76
CA ALA A 268 19.88 -6.13 13.88
C ALA A 268 19.33 -4.72 14.10
N GLN A 269 19.23 -4.29 15.36
CA GLN A 269 18.86 -2.91 15.70
C GLN A 269 19.82 -1.90 15.06
N SER A 270 21.13 -2.10 15.22
CA SER A 270 22.17 -1.22 14.66
C SER A 270 22.09 -1.14 13.14
N LEU A 271 21.83 -2.27 12.47
CA LEU A 271 21.66 -2.30 11.03
C LEU A 271 20.44 -1.48 10.57
N GLY A 272 19.32 -1.62 11.29
CA GLY A 272 18.12 -0.81 11.07
C GLY A 272 18.38 0.68 11.26
N MET A 273 19.09 1.06 12.32
CA MET A 273 19.48 2.46 12.57
C MET A 273 20.33 3.02 11.42
N VAL A 274 21.43 2.35 11.08
CA VAL A 274 22.36 2.84 10.05
C VAL A 274 21.66 2.98 8.70
N MET A 275 20.88 1.98 8.30
CA MET A 275 20.15 2.03 7.04
C MET A 275 19.05 3.10 7.04
N SER A 276 18.37 3.33 8.17
CA SER A 276 17.40 4.43 8.30
C SER A 276 18.04 5.81 8.17
N LEU A 277 19.26 6.00 8.69
CA LEU A 277 20.01 7.24 8.48
C LEU A 277 20.40 7.44 7.01
N ILE A 278 20.87 6.37 6.35
CA ILE A 278 21.19 6.40 4.91
C ILE A 278 19.92 6.69 4.08
N LEU A 279 18.75 6.19 4.50
CA LEU A 279 17.47 6.33 3.82
C LEU A 279 17.02 7.79 3.66
N LEU A 280 17.54 8.71 4.48
CA LEU A 280 17.28 10.15 4.37
C LEU A 280 17.60 10.67 2.95
N ALA A 281 18.78 10.34 2.43
CA ALA A 281 19.26 10.86 1.16
C ALA A 281 18.35 10.50 -0.04
N PRO A 282 18.02 9.22 -0.31
CA PRO A 282 17.13 8.88 -1.42
C PRO A 282 15.68 9.33 -1.20
N SER A 283 15.23 9.43 0.06
CA SER A 283 13.89 9.96 0.37
C SER A 283 13.78 11.43 -0.03
N TRP A 284 14.75 12.25 0.37
CA TRP A 284 14.82 13.66 -0.04
C TRP A 284 15.09 13.83 -1.54
N GLY A 285 15.78 12.89 -2.18
CA GLY A 285 15.92 12.85 -3.63
C GLY A 285 14.57 12.88 -4.35
N GLY A 286 13.53 12.25 -3.80
CA GLY A 286 12.17 12.31 -4.35
C GLY A 286 11.55 13.71 -4.23
N MET A 287 11.61 14.30 -3.03
CA MET A 287 11.12 15.66 -2.77
C MET A 287 11.82 16.71 -3.63
N ILE A 288 13.16 16.66 -3.72
CA ILE A 288 13.95 17.58 -4.54
C ILE A 288 13.53 17.47 -6.01
N ASN A 289 13.42 16.25 -6.53
CA ASN A 289 13.04 16.06 -7.93
C ASN A 289 11.61 16.53 -8.22
N GLY A 290 10.70 16.39 -7.24
CA GLY A 290 9.34 16.93 -7.32
C GLY A 290 9.29 18.47 -7.30
N MET A 291 9.96 19.12 -6.35
CA MET A 291 9.88 20.58 -6.18
C MET A 291 10.66 21.38 -7.22
N MET A 292 11.78 20.83 -7.71
CA MET A 292 12.61 21.51 -8.73
C MET A 292 12.07 21.32 -10.16
N THR A 293 11.02 20.49 -10.33
CA THR A 293 10.25 20.32 -11.57
C THR A 293 9.27 21.47 -11.74
#